data_AF-A0A7S0JLJ6-F1
#
_entry.id   AF-A0A7S0JLJ6-F1
#
_cell.length_a   1.000
_cell.length_b   1.000
_cell.length_c   1.000
_cell.angle_alpha   90.00
_cell.angle_beta   90.00
_cell.angle_gamma   90.00
#
_symmetry.space_group_name_H-M   'P 1'
#
loop_
_entity.id
_entity.type
_entity.pdbx_description
1 polymer ?
#
loop_
_entity_poly.entity_id
_entity_poly.type
_entity_poly.pdbx_seq_one_letter_code
_entity_poly.pdbx_strand_id
1 'polypeptide(L)'
;EILMGKNTMMRKVIADFLSENEDHPIGILSTICRGNVGFVFTNGDLGEVRTVLESNVRPAPARVGSIAPIDVIVPKGPTGCDPGQTAFFQTLQISTKIAKGQIEI
;
A
#
# COMPACT_ATOMS: atom_id res chain seq x y z
N GLU A 1 12.18 2.49 -18.06
CA GLU A 1 13.19 2.54 -16.96
C GLU A 1 12.53 3.02 -15.68
N ILE A 2 13.02 2.59 -14.52
CA ILE A 2 12.50 3.01 -13.20
C ILE A 2 13.63 3.77 -12.48
N LEU A 3 13.35 5.00 -12.05
CA LEU A 3 14.31 5.84 -11.34
C LEU A 3 13.75 6.23 -9.98
N MET A 4 14.49 5.86 -8.93
CA MET A 4 14.21 6.23 -7.56
C MET A 4 15.16 7.36 -7.15
N GLY A 5 14.61 8.41 -6.53
CA GLY A 5 15.39 9.57 -6.11
C GLY A 5 14.96 10.09 -4.74
N LYS A 6 15.82 10.90 -4.12
CA LYS A 6 15.44 11.61 -2.90
C LYS A 6 14.44 12.71 -3.26
N ASN A 7 13.27 12.73 -2.60
CA ASN A 7 12.20 13.69 -2.89
C ASN A 7 12.66 15.15 -2.91
N THR A 8 13.59 15.54 -2.04
CA THR A 8 14.14 16.90 -2.00
C THR A 8 14.92 17.26 -3.25
N MET A 9 15.69 16.31 -3.80
CA MET A 9 16.44 16.50 -5.04
C MET A 9 15.49 16.56 -6.24
N MET A 10 14.53 15.64 -6.29
CA MET A 10 13.55 15.59 -7.38
C MET A 10 12.73 16.89 -7.45
N ARG A 11 12.22 17.39 -6.32
CA ARG A 11 11.48 18.65 -6.27
C ARG A 11 12.33 19.86 -6.63
N LYS A 12 13.61 19.88 -6.22
CA LYS A 12 14.52 20.96 -6.59
C LYS A 12 14.72 21.02 -8.10
N VAL A 13 15.03 19.89 -8.75
CA VAL A 13 15.24 19.83 -10.20
C VAL A 13 13.97 20.23 -10.97
N ILE A 14 12.79 19.81 -10.49
CA ILE A 14 11.51 20.24 -11.08
C ILE A 14 11.31 21.76 -10.94
N ALA A 15 11.64 22.34 -9.79
CA ALA A 15 11.53 23.78 -9.58
C ALA A 15 12.50 24.58 -10.46
N ASP A 16 13.76 24.13 -10.57
CA ASP A 16 14.77 24.73 -11.44
C ASP A 16 14.28 24.68 -12.90
N PHE A 17 13.74 23.55 -13.36
CA PHE A 17 13.19 23.42 -14.72
C PHE A 17 11.98 24.33 -15.00
N LEU A 18 11.09 24.51 -14.02
CA LEU A 18 9.93 25.41 -14.16
C LEU A 18 10.30 26.88 -14.20
N SER A 19 11.45 27.27 -13.63
CA SER A 19 11.93 28.65 -13.72
C SER A 19 12.32 29.05 -15.15
N GLU A 20 12.71 28.07 -15.97
CA GLU A 20 13.04 28.28 -17.39
C GLU A 20 11.84 28.04 -18.32
N ASN A 21 10.85 27.27 -17.87
CA ASN A 21 9.67 26.87 -18.64
C ASN A 21 8.40 27.07 -17.80
N GLU A 22 7.93 28.31 -17.72
CA GLU A 22 6.68 28.65 -17.04
C GLU A 22 5.50 27.86 -17.67
N ASP A 23 4.61 27.33 -16.82
CA ASP A 23 3.43 26.51 -17.16
C ASP A 23 3.65 25.10 -17.75
N HIS A 24 4.85 24.52 -17.65
CA HIS A 24 5.04 23.13 -18.06
C HIS A 24 4.27 22.15 -17.12
N PRO A 25 3.55 21.13 -17.66
CA PRO A 25 2.71 20.21 -16.87
C PRO A 25 3.46 19.39 -15.81
N ILE A 26 4.80 19.38 -15.88
CA ILE A 26 5.66 18.71 -14.92
C ILE A 26 5.57 19.31 -13.50
N GLY A 27 5.08 20.54 -13.35
CA GLY A 27 4.88 21.16 -12.05
C GLY A 27 3.90 20.41 -11.14
N ILE A 28 2.97 19.66 -11.73
CA ILE A 28 2.06 18.78 -10.99
C ILE A 28 2.83 17.71 -10.20
N LEU A 29 3.96 17.22 -10.74
CA LEU A 29 4.77 16.18 -10.10
C LEU A 29 5.39 16.65 -8.78
N SER A 30 5.71 17.95 -8.65
CA SER A 30 6.28 18.50 -7.42
C SER A 30 5.36 18.28 -6.21
N THR A 31 4.05 18.40 -6.42
CA THR A 31 3.03 18.18 -5.38
C THR A 31 2.90 16.70 -5.01
N ILE A 32 3.09 15.80 -5.99
CA ILE A 32 2.92 14.35 -5.86
C ILE A 32 4.17 13.68 -5.25
N CYS A 33 5.36 14.27 -5.35
CA CYS A 33 6.61 13.75 -4.79
C CYS A 33 6.68 13.83 -3.24
N ARG A 34 5.82 13.07 -2.56
CA ARG A 34 5.72 12.93 -1.10
C ARG A 34 5.68 11.45 -0.70
N GLY A 35 6.34 11.10 0.40
CA GLY A 35 6.44 9.70 0.83
C GLY A 35 7.46 8.90 0.03
N ASN A 36 7.19 7.62 -0.22
CA ASN A 36 8.06 6.74 -0.99
C ASN A 36 7.58 6.67 -2.45
N VAL A 37 8.15 7.52 -3.31
CA VAL A 37 7.73 7.70 -4.70
C VAL A 37 8.95 7.57 -5.62
N GLY A 38 8.74 7.00 -6.80
CA GLY A 38 9.71 6.94 -7.89
C GLY A 38 9.06 7.23 -9.23
N PHE A 39 9.89 7.47 -10.25
CA PHE A 39 9.43 7.73 -11.61
C PHE A 39 9.60 6.50 -12.49
N VAL A 40 8.57 6.22 -13.28
CA VAL A 40 8.59 5.19 -14.32
C VAL A 40 8.60 5.90 -15.66
N PHE A 41 9.69 5.77 -16.40
CA PHE A 41 9.83 6.29 -17.76
C PHE A 41 9.52 5.18 -18.75
N THR A 42 8.58 5.41 -19.65
CA THR A 42 8.17 4.45 -20.67
C THR A 42 7.93 5.17 -21.99
N ASN A 43 8.24 4.50 -23.10
CA ASN A 43 7.88 4.93 -24.45
C ASN A 43 6.61 4.22 -24.96
N GLY A 44 6.07 3.27 -24.20
CA GLY A 44 4.87 2.50 -24.55
C GLY A 44 3.58 3.11 -24.00
N ASP A 45 2.45 2.43 -24.24
CA ASP A 45 1.15 2.87 -23.76
C ASP A 45 1.05 2.86 -22.22
N LEU A 46 0.39 3.89 -21.67
CA LEU A 46 0.25 4.06 -20.23
C LEU A 46 -0.73 3.04 -19.61
N GLY A 47 -1.73 2.59 -20.37
CA GLY A 47 -2.69 1.58 -19.94
C GLY A 47 -2.04 0.21 -19.78
N GLU A 48 -1.29 -0.21 -20.80
CA GLU A 48 -0.56 -1.50 -20.76
C GLU A 48 0.46 -1.56 -19.62
N VAL A 49 1.26 -0.50 -19.46
CA VAL A 49 2.25 -0.43 -18.37
C VAL A 49 1.59 -0.48 -17.00
N ARG A 50 0.44 0.21 -16.84
CA ARG A 50 -0.32 0.15 -15.59
C ARG A 50 -0.82 -1.26 -15.29
N THR A 51 -1.37 -1.96 -16.28
CA THR A 51 -1.84 -3.34 -16.10
C THR A 51 -0.71 -4.27 -15.70
N VAL A 52 0.47 -4.13 -16.32
CA VAL A 52 1.65 -4.93 -15.96
C VAL A 52 2.14 -4.62 -14.54
N LEU A 53 2.11 -3.37 -14.11
CA LEU A 53 2.49 -3.00 -12.73
C LEU A 53 1.49 -3.54 -11.70
N GLU A 54 0.19 -3.42 -11.97
CA GLU A 54 -0.87 -3.91 -11.09
C GLU A 54 -0.92 -5.45 -11.02
N SER A 55 -0.54 -6.16 -12.10
CA SER A 55 -0.48 -7.62 -12.09
C SER A 55 0.67 -8.18 -11.26
N ASN A 56 1.74 -7.39 -11.07
CA ASN A 56 2.95 -7.82 -10.37
C ASN A 56 2.93 -7.45 -8.87
N VAL A 57 1.83 -7.78 -8.18
CA VAL A 57 1.70 -7.58 -6.74
C VAL A 57 1.90 -8.91 -6.01
N ARG A 58 2.72 -8.90 -4.94
CA ARG A 58 2.88 -10.05 -4.05
C ARG A 58 2.06 -9.87 -2.77
N PRO A 59 1.39 -10.95 -2.29
CA PRO A 59 0.68 -10.88 -1.02
C PRO A 59 1.68 -10.64 0.11
N ALA A 60 1.37 -9.67 0.96
CA ALA A 60 2.16 -9.33 2.13
C ALA A 60 1.22 -9.17 3.34
N PRO A 61 1.67 -9.55 4.55
CA PRO A 61 0.88 -9.34 5.75
C PRO A 61 0.70 -7.85 6.04
N ALA A 62 -0.46 -7.50 6.61
CA ALA A 62 -0.74 -6.14 7.04
C ALA A 62 0.25 -5.70 8.13
N ARG A 63 0.65 -4.43 8.09
CA ARG A 63 1.56 -3.84 9.08
C ARG A 63 0.77 -3.10 10.16
N VAL A 64 1.20 -3.25 11.41
CA VAL A 64 0.60 -2.56 12.56
C VAL A 64 0.66 -1.04 12.35
N GLY A 65 -0.45 -0.35 12.65
CA GLY A 65 -0.57 1.10 12.51
C GLY A 65 -0.76 1.60 11.08
N SER A 66 -0.81 0.72 10.08
CA SER A 66 -1.14 1.09 8.70
C SER A 66 -2.65 1.06 8.48
N ILE A 67 -3.17 2.01 7.70
CA ILE A 67 -4.57 2.01 7.27
C ILE A 67 -4.76 0.88 6.25
N ALA A 68 -5.82 0.09 6.42
CA ALA A 68 -6.14 -0.98 5.49
C ALA A 68 -6.54 -0.39 4.12
N PRO A 69 -5.87 -0.78 3.01
CA PRO A 69 -6.22 -0.29 1.68
C PRO A 69 -7.47 -0.97 1.10
N ILE A 70 -7.83 -2.13 1.64
CA ILE A 70 -9.00 -2.94 1.27
C ILE A 70 -9.64 -3.52 2.53
N ASP A 71 -10.89 -3.98 2.42
CA ASP A 71 -11.58 -4.64 3.51
C ASP A 71 -10.86 -5.91 3.97
N VAL A 72 -10.70 -6.06 5.28
CA VAL A 72 -10.07 -7.24 5.89
C VAL A 72 -11.16 -8.16 6.41
N ILE A 73 -11.28 -9.33 5.81
CA ILE A 73 -12.32 -10.32 6.14
C ILE A 73 -11.66 -11.54 6.78
N VAL A 74 -12.19 -11.97 7.92
CA VAL A 74 -11.78 -13.20 8.59
C VAL A 74 -12.79 -14.30 8.27
N PRO A 75 -12.39 -15.42 7.65
CA PRO A 75 -13.30 -16.51 7.34
C PRO A 75 -13.72 -17.25 8.61
N LYS A 76 -14.90 -17.87 8.57
CA LYS A 76 -15.40 -18.73 9.65
C LYS A 76 -14.62 -20.04 9.70
N GLY A 77 -14.38 -20.56 10.91
CA GLY A 77 -13.72 -21.84 11.10
C GLY A 77 -12.86 -21.96 12.36
N PRO A 78 -12.24 -23.13 12.59
CA PRO A 78 -11.37 -23.36 13.73
C PRO A 78 -10.05 -22.61 13.54
N THR A 79 -9.64 -21.84 14.55
CA THR A 79 -8.39 -21.07 14.49
C THR A 79 -7.17 -21.89 14.89
N GLY A 80 -7.38 -23.01 15.59
CA GLY A 80 -6.30 -23.81 16.18
C GLY A 80 -5.65 -23.19 17.41
N CYS A 81 -6.14 -22.03 17.88
CA CYS A 81 -5.65 -21.39 19.09
C CYS A 81 -6.26 -22.01 20.35
N ASP A 82 -5.48 -22.02 21.44
CA ASP A 82 -5.91 -22.48 22.75
C ASP A 82 -7.07 -21.63 23.31
N PRO A 83 -8.04 -22.24 24.03
CA PRO A 83 -9.19 -21.55 24.61
C PRO A 83 -8.86 -20.38 25.54
N GLY A 84 -7.63 -20.33 26.08
CA GLY A 84 -7.19 -19.26 26.98
C GLY A 84 -6.98 -17.89 26.31
N GLN A 85 -6.92 -17.82 24.97
CA GLN A 85 -6.59 -16.59 24.24
C GLN A 85 -7.80 -15.88 23.61
N THR A 86 -9.02 -16.16 24.09
CA THR A 86 -10.27 -15.53 23.56
C THR A 86 -10.30 -14.01 23.67
N ALA A 87 -9.64 -13.43 24.69
CA ALA A 87 -9.57 -11.99 24.91
C ALA A 87 -8.97 -11.21 23.72
N PHE A 88 -8.05 -11.82 22.98
CA PHE A 88 -7.42 -11.19 21.81
C PHE A 88 -8.44 -10.95 20.69
N PHE A 89 -9.23 -11.97 20.35
CA PHE A 89 -10.25 -11.88 19.31
C PHE A 89 -11.39 -10.93 19.68
N GLN A 90 -11.78 -10.91 20.96
CA GLN A 90 -12.78 -9.97 21.48
C GLN A 90 -12.31 -8.51 21.35
N THR A 91 -11.02 -8.24 21.61
CA THR A 91 -10.43 -6.90 21.46
C THR A 91 -10.47 -6.42 20.01
N LEU A 92 -10.33 -7.34 19.05
CA LEU A 92 -10.44 -7.08 17.62
C LEU A 92 -11.90 -7.05 17.12
N GLN A 93 -12.89 -7.12 18.03
CA GLN A 93 -14.31 -7.19 17.71
C GLN A 93 -14.70 -8.40 16.84
N ILE A 94 -13.91 -9.47 16.90
CA ILE A 94 -14.20 -10.74 16.22
C ILE A 94 -15.03 -11.60 17.18
N SER A 95 -16.25 -11.93 16.77
CA SER A 95 -17.12 -12.84 17.51
C SER A 95 -16.55 -14.25 17.45
N THR A 96 -16.30 -14.86 18.60
CA THR A 96 -15.71 -16.21 18.70
C THR A 96 -16.43 -17.06 19.74
N LYS A 97 -16.37 -18.38 19.57
CA LYS A 97 -16.90 -19.38 20.51
C LYS A 97 -15.85 -20.46 20.76
N ILE A 98 -15.95 -21.15 21.89
CA ILE A 98 -15.09 -22.31 22.17
C ILE A 98 -15.83 -23.57 21.69
N ALA A 99 -15.23 -24.32 20.77
CA ALA A 99 -15.76 -25.57 20.25
C ALA A 99 -14.67 -26.64 20.26
N LYS A 100 -15.00 -27.85 20.74
CA LYS A 100 -14.07 -29.01 20.79
C LYS A 100 -12.69 -28.69 21.41
N GLY A 101 -12.66 -27.79 22.41
CA GLY A 101 -11.42 -27.40 23.10
C GLY A 101 -10.53 -26.42 22.33
N GLN A 102 -11.04 -25.74 21.30
CA GLN A 102 -10.33 -24.71 20.54
C GLN A 102 -11.24 -23.49 20.28
N ILE A 103 -10.64 -22.36 19.88
CA ILE A 103 -11.38 -21.17 19.48
C ILE A 103 -11.87 -21.33 18.02
N GLU A 104 -13.14 -21.01 17.79
CA GLU A 104 -13.80 -21.00 16.47
C GLU A 104 -14.39 -19.61 16.21
N ILE A 105 -14.25 -19.13 14.97
CA ILE A 105 -14.79 -17.86 14.45
C ILE A 105 -16.04 -18.13 13.60
#